data_AF-A0A7S0SVF7-F1
#
_entry.id   AF-A0A7S0SVF7-F1
#
_cell.length_a   1.000
_cell.length_b   1.000
_cell.length_c   1.000
_cell.angle_alpha   90.00
_cell.angle_beta   90.00
_cell.angle_gamma   90.00
#
_symmetry.space_group_name_H-M   'P 1'
#
loop_
_entity.id
_entity.type
_entity.pdbx_description
1 polymer ?
#
loop_
_entity_poly.entity_id
_entity_poly.type
_entity_poly.pdbx_seq_one_letter_code
_entity_poly.pdbx_strand_id
1 'polypeptide(L)'
;LFALTNIGTNNSTVYLTDMDHIERSNLNRQLLFRERHIGRSKAEVANEMIRTINPNIKIKSFNSKVDTSTEELFNYKFYEQIDIITTALDNVDARRYIDSQCVRYGKWLIDSGTLGVRANTQVVIPHLTESYSSSSDPPEEGIPLCTLKSFPYHADHCIAWARSIFNEIFNQDISNLNTALTLTNDSLTNWLDTLPDEDVNRLLSLSTVFPLSTNGIVKWSID
;
A
#
# COMPACT_ATOMS: atom_id res chain seq x y z
N LEU A 1 23.67 6.04 -0.27
CA LEU A 1 24.04 7.37 0.27
C LEU A 1 24.55 7.27 1.71
N PHE A 2 23.72 6.91 2.69
CA PHE A 2 24.07 6.96 4.12
C PHE A 2 25.36 6.19 4.47
N ALA A 3 25.51 4.99 3.91
CA ALA A 3 26.72 4.18 4.07
C ALA A 3 28.00 4.86 3.57
N LEU A 4 27.91 5.63 2.48
CA LEU A 4 29.04 6.34 1.87
C LEU A 4 29.36 7.65 2.61
N THR A 5 28.36 8.25 3.26
CA THR A 5 28.50 9.51 4.01
C THR A 5 28.69 9.29 5.52
N ASN A 6 28.87 8.04 5.96
CA ASN A 6 29.03 7.64 7.36
C ASN A 6 27.85 8.03 8.29
N ILE A 7 26.66 8.29 7.74
CA ILE A 7 25.44 8.41 8.53
C ILE A 7 25.11 7.04 9.12
N GLY A 8 24.77 6.99 10.41
CA GLY A 8 24.56 5.73 11.14
C GLY A 8 25.83 5.11 11.71
N THR A 9 26.96 5.82 11.72
CA THR A 9 28.20 5.35 12.39
C THR A 9 28.38 6.04 13.75
N ASN A 10 29.35 5.58 14.55
CA ASN A 10 29.66 6.13 15.87
C ASN A 10 28.44 6.18 16.81
N ASN A 11 27.97 7.37 17.19
CA ASN A 11 26.85 7.57 18.11
C ASN A 11 25.49 7.73 17.40
N SER A 12 25.43 7.54 16.07
CA SER A 12 24.20 7.60 15.30
C SER A 12 23.69 6.19 14.92
N THR A 13 22.37 6.05 14.73
CA THR A 13 21.72 4.81 14.30
C THR A 13 20.73 5.14 13.19
N VAL A 14 20.67 4.30 12.16
CA VAL A 14 19.66 4.36 11.11
C VAL A 14 18.55 3.37 11.41
N TYR A 15 17.33 3.86 11.41
CA TYR A 15 16.13 3.04 11.48
C TYR A 15 15.55 2.91 10.08
N LEU A 16 15.35 1.68 9.61
CA LEU A 16 14.83 1.36 8.28
C LEU A 16 13.58 0.52 8.43
N THR A 17 12.50 0.86 7.75
CA THR A 17 11.27 0.05 7.76
C THR A 17 10.68 -0.05 6.38
N ASP A 18 10.24 -1.25 6.03
CA ASP A 18 9.52 -1.56 4.79
C ASP A 18 8.78 -2.89 5.03
N MET A 19 7.48 -2.92 4.75
CA MET A 19 6.64 -4.11 4.96
C MET A 19 6.68 -5.10 3.80
N ASP A 20 7.25 -4.69 2.67
CA ASP A 20 7.20 -5.46 1.45
C ASP A 20 8.30 -6.51 1.37
N HIS A 21 8.02 -7.52 0.56
CA HIS A 21 9.01 -8.50 0.12
C HIS A 21 9.57 -8.11 -1.26
N ILE A 22 10.75 -8.61 -1.56
CA ILE A 22 11.44 -8.34 -2.82
C ILE A 22 10.77 -9.12 -3.94
N GLU A 23 10.39 -8.42 -5.00
CA GLU A 23 9.88 -9.00 -6.23
C GLU A 23 10.85 -8.87 -7.39
N ARG A 24 10.70 -9.73 -8.40
CA ARG A 24 11.48 -9.64 -9.65
C ARG A 24 11.35 -8.27 -10.32
N SER A 25 10.15 -7.69 -10.28
CA SER A 25 9.82 -6.37 -10.83
C SER A 25 10.60 -5.23 -10.16
N ASN A 26 11.13 -5.43 -8.94
CA ASN A 26 11.87 -4.41 -8.21
C ASN A 26 13.34 -4.31 -8.63
N LEU A 27 13.91 -5.39 -9.15
CA LEU A 27 15.35 -5.52 -9.43
C LEU A 27 15.85 -4.53 -10.50
N ASN A 28 14.95 -4.00 -11.33
CA ASN A 28 15.29 -3.02 -12.36
C ASN A 28 15.69 -1.64 -11.79
N ARG A 29 15.30 -1.32 -10.54
CA ARG A 29 15.51 0.01 -9.94
C ARG A 29 16.01 -0.03 -8.49
N GLN A 30 15.82 -1.12 -7.77
CA GLN A 30 16.28 -1.29 -6.39
C GLN A 30 17.62 -2.04 -6.36
N LEU A 31 18.71 -1.29 -6.56
CA LEU A 31 20.06 -1.82 -6.82
C LEU A 31 20.67 -2.66 -5.68
N LEU A 32 20.12 -2.59 -4.46
CA LEU A 32 20.59 -3.41 -3.34
C LEU A 32 20.20 -4.88 -3.51
N PHE A 33 19.17 -5.18 -4.31
CA PHE A 33 18.59 -6.51 -4.39
C PHE A 33 19.15 -7.34 -5.55
N ARG A 34 19.05 -8.67 -5.45
CA ARG A 34 19.51 -9.66 -6.43
C ARG A 34 18.43 -10.72 -6.58
N GLU A 35 18.47 -11.48 -7.67
CA GLU A 35 17.47 -12.52 -7.94
C GLU A 35 17.35 -13.57 -6.81
N ARG A 36 18.47 -13.93 -6.19
CA ARG A 36 18.51 -14.80 -5.00
C ARG A 36 17.80 -14.25 -3.75
N HIS A 37 17.42 -12.96 -3.74
CA HIS A 37 16.75 -12.32 -2.61
C HIS A 37 15.22 -12.24 -2.81
N ILE A 38 14.68 -12.68 -3.94
CA ILE A 38 13.23 -12.64 -4.20
C ILE A 38 12.48 -13.39 -3.09
N GLY A 39 11.39 -12.80 -2.61
CA GLY A 39 10.56 -13.32 -1.53
C GLY A 39 11.06 -13.00 -0.11
N ARG A 40 12.24 -12.39 0.05
CA ARG A 40 12.74 -11.93 1.37
C ARG A 40 12.29 -10.49 1.65
N SER A 41 12.25 -10.09 2.93
CA SER A 41 11.92 -8.71 3.34
C SER A 41 12.91 -7.70 2.73
N LYS A 42 12.39 -6.61 2.16
CA LYS A 42 13.20 -5.52 1.62
C LYS A 42 14.08 -4.89 2.69
N ALA A 43 13.51 -4.61 3.88
CA ALA A 43 14.22 -3.94 4.97
C ALA A 43 15.40 -4.77 5.50
N GLU A 44 15.19 -6.08 5.69
CA GLU A 44 16.23 -6.99 6.19
C GLU A 44 17.38 -7.14 5.19
N VAL A 45 17.06 -7.41 3.91
CA VAL A 45 18.08 -7.57 2.87
C VAL A 45 18.81 -6.25 2.62
N ALA A 46 18.12 -5.11 2.66
CA ALA A 46 18.78 -3.81 2.53
C ALA A 46 19.78 -3.58 3.67
N ASN A 47 19.42 -3.93 4.91
CA ASN A 47 20.33 -3.88 6.06
C ASN A 47 21.57 -4.77 5.85
N GLU A 48 21.38 -6.04 5.45
CA GLU A 48 22.49 -6.96 5.12
C GLU A 48 23.42 -6.36 4.07
N MET A 49 22.87 -5.91 2.95
CA MET A 49 23.63 -5.41 1.81
C MET A 49 24.35 -4.10 2.15
N ILE A 50 23.71 -3.19 2.88
CA ILE A 50 24.34 -1.93 3.29
C ILE A 50 25.52 -2.20 4.24
N ARG A 51 25.42 -3.18 5.14
CA ARG A 51 26.53 -3.56 6.02
C ARG A 51 27.72 -4.15 5.27
N THR A 52 27.51 -4.78 4.12
CA THR A 52 28.64 -5.20 3.26
C THR A 52 29.39 -4.02 2.65
N ILE A 53 28.72 -2.88 2.46
CA ILE A 53 29.31 -1.65 1.92
C ILE A 53 30.04 -0.87 3.02
N ASN A 54 29.42 -0.73 4.19
CA ASN A 54 30.03 -0.07 5.36
C ASN A 54 29.77 -0.91 6.62
N PRO A 55 30.73 -1.72 7.08
CA PRO A 55 30.56 -2.57 8.26
C PRO A 55 30.31 -1.80 9.58
N ASN A 56 30.71 -0.52 9.65
CA ASN A 56 30.59 0.30 10.84
C ASN A 56 29.19 0.95 10.98
N ILE A 57 28.33 0.82 9.97
CA ILE A 57 26.98 1.38 10.03
C ILE A 57 26.09 0.58 10.99
N LYS A 58 25.32 1.30 11.80
CA LYS A 58 24.35 0.77 12.75
C LYS A 58 22.96 0.96 12.15
N ILE A 59 22.39 -0.13 11.65
CA ILE A 59 21.03 -0.16 11.12
C ILE A 59 20.17 -1.09 11.96
N LYS A 60 18.98 -0.61 12.35
CA LYS A 60 17.88 -1.41 12.89
C LYS A 60 16.76 -1.43 11.85
N SER A 61 16.49 -2.61 11.30
CA SER A 61 15.46 -2.83 10.28
C SER A 61 14.17 -3.36 10.91
N PHE A 62 13.02 -2.89 10.44
CA PHE A 62 11.70 -3.39 10.79
C PHE A 62 10.96 -3.83 9.53
N ASN A 63 10.10 -4.83 9.69
CA ASN A 63 9.21 -5.31 8.64
C ASN A 63 7.77 -4.90 8.99
N SER A 64 7.53 -3.59 9.06
CA SER A 64 6.26 -3.03 9.53
C SER A 64 5.85 -1.85 8.68
N LYS A 65 4.55 -1.80 8.37
CA LYS A 65 3.93 -0.63 7.74
C LYS A 65 4.02 0.54 8.71
N VAL A 66 4.17 1.76 8.21
CA VAL A 66 4.11 2.95 9.06
C VAL A 66 2.74 3.60 8.92
N ASP A 67 1.84 3.22 9.81
CA ASP A 67 0.50 3.78 9.96
C ASP A 67 0.01 3.63 11.41
N THR A 68 -1.24 4.03 11.63
CA THR A 68 -1.90 3.99 12.95
C THR A 68 -1.92 2.61 13.61
N SER A 69 -1.84 1.52 12.83
CA SER A 69 -1.82 0.15 13.38
C SER A 69 -0.50 -0.22 14.07
N THR A 70 0.55 0.57 13.85
CA THR A 70 1.92 0.30 14.34
C THR A 70 2.43 1.31 15.35
N GLU A 71 1.55 2.13 15.92
CA GLU A 71 1.92 3.18 16.89
C GLU A 71 2.48 2.62 18.20
N GLU A 72 2.15 1.38 18.57
CA GLU A 72 2.79 0.72 19.70
C GLU A 72 4.30 0.51 19.46
N LEU A 73 4.68 0.17 18.23
CA LEU A 73 6.06 -0.01 17.80
C LEU A 73 6.75 1.35 17.58
N PHE A 74 6.14 2.22 16.79
CA PHE A 74 6.63 3.56 16.48
C PHE A 74 6.01 4.61 17.41
N ASN A 75 6.16 4.40 18.71
CA ASN A 75 5.60 5.28 19.74
C ASN A 75 6.47 6.54 19.97
N TYR A 76 6.05 7.38 20.92
CA TYR A 76 6.80 8.58 21.33
C TYR A 76 8.28 8.32 21.63
N LYS A 77 8.64 7.24 22.32
CA LYS A 77 10.04 6.91 22.64
C LYS A 77 10.84 6.55 21.39
N PHE A 78 10.18 6.00 20.37
CA PHE A 78 10.79 5.79 19.07
C PHE A 78 11.09 7.12 18.41
N TYR A 79 10.12 8.04 18.33
CA TYR A 79 10.36 9.33 17.68
C TYR A 79 11.32 10.24 18.46
N GLU A 80 11.37 10.17 19.79
CA GLU A 80 12.24 11.00 20.63
C GLU A 80 13.71 10.93 20.20
N GLN A 81 14.19 9.72 19.87
CA GLN A 81 15.57 9.44 19.43
C GLN A 81 15.83 9.66 17.93
N ILE A 82 14.85 10.12 17.16
CA ILE A 82 15.01 10.41 15.73
C ILE A 82 15.31 11.91 15.56
N ASP A 83 16.39 12.20 14.84
CA ASP A 83 16.74 13.58 14.46
C ASP A 83 16.06 14.00 13.15
N ILE A 84 16.11 13.11 12.16
CA ILE A 84 15.67 13.36 10.78
C ILE A 84 14.93 12.12 10.25
N ILE A 85 13.80 12.34 9.60
CA ILE A 85 13.01 11.33 8.90
C ILE A 85 13.19 11.55 7.39
N THR A 86 13.47 10.48 6.66
CA THR A 86 13.54 10.50 5.20
C THR A 86 12.54 9.50 4.63
N THR A 87 11.65 9.92 3.74
CA THR A 87 10.65 9.04 3.13
C THR A 87 11.15 8.49 1.79
N ALA A 88 10.72 7.27 1.49
CA ALA A 88 10.88 6.61 0.20
C ALA A 88 9.56 5.90 -0.16
N LEU A 89 8.45 6.62 0.01
CA LEU A 89 7.08 6.11 -0.04
C LEU A 89 6.50 6.24 -1.45
N ASP A 90 5.53 5.38 -1.79
CA ASP A 90 4.89 5.33 -3.10
C ASP A 90 3.45 5.88 -3.09
N ASN A 91 2.87 6.13 -1.91
CA ASN A 91 1.49 6.60 -1.77
C ASN A 91 1.40 7.86 -0.90
N VAL A 92 0.40 8.70 -1.20
CA VAL A 92 0.18 10.00 -0.55
C VAL A 92 -0.28 9.85 0.90
N ASP A 93 -1.06 8.82 1.22
CA ASP A 93 -1.58 8.62 2.57
C ASP A 93 -0.46 8.33 3.59
N ALA A 94 0.50 7.48 3.23
CA ALA A 94 1.67 7.22 4.05
C ALA A 94 2.55 8.48 4.21
N ARG A 95 2.69 9.30 3.15
CA ARG A 95 3.40 10.59 3.24
C ARG A 95 2.72 11.52 4.24
N ARG A 96 1.39 11.68 4.14
CA ARG A 96 0.58 12.49 5.07
C ARG A 96 0.65 11.98 6.51
N TYR A 97 0.64 10.66 6.69
CA TYR A 97 0.80 10.07 8.01
C TYR A 97 2.16 10.43 8.61
N ILE A 98 3.27 10.22 7.89
CA ILE A 98 4.61 10.58 8.36
C ILE A 98 4.72 12.09 8.62
N ASP A 99 4.21 12.94 7.72
CA ASP A 99 4.18 14.39 7.91
C ASP A 99 3.49 14.77 9.22
N SER A 100 2.34 14.17 9.53
CA SER A 100 1.63 14.39 10.79
C SER A 100 2.46 14.01 12.02
N GLN A 101 3.23 12.92 11.96
CA GLN A 101 4.11 12.51 13.05
C GLN A 101 5.31 13.46 13.18
N CYS A 102 5.88 13.92 12.07
CA CYS A 102 6.96 14.91 12.05
C CYS A 102 6.51 16.22 12.68
N VAL A 103 5.31 16.70 12.34
CA VAL A 103 4.71 17.89 12.97
C VAL A 103 4.47 17.65 14.47
N ARG A 104 3.87 16.51 14.83
CA ARG A 104 3.56 16.15 16.23
C ARG A 104 4.79 16.10 17.13
N TYR A 105 5.89 15.54 16.64
CA TYR A 105 7.10 15.31 17.41
C TYR A 105 8.23 16.32 17.11
N GLY A 106 7.97 17.33 16.28
CA GLY A 106 8.95 18.36 15.92
C GLY A 106 10.18 17.80 15.20
N LYS A 107 9.98 16.90 14.22
CA LYS A 107 11.05 16.21 13.49
C LYS A 107 11.24 16.77 12.10
N TRP A 108 12.50 16.80 11.67
CA TRP A 108 12.84 17.17 10.30
C TRP A 108 12.38 16.08 9.35
N LEU A 109 11.80 16.47 8.22
CA LEU A 109 11.36 15.56 7.17
C LEU A 109 12.01 15.93 5.84
N ILE A 110 12.60 14.93 5.19
CA ILE A 110 13.09 15.02 3.81
C ILE A 110 12.23 14.05 2.98
N ASP A 111 11.34 14.61 2.17
CA ASP A 111 10.47 13.85 1.27
C ASP A 111 10.98 13.88 -0.16
N SER A 112 10.74 12.77 -0.88
CA SER A 112 11.00 12.68 -2.31
C SER A 112 9.97 11.81 -3.01
N GLY A 113 9.71 12.14 -4.28
CA GLY A 113 8.82 11.41 -5.16
C GLY A 113 9.40 11.28 -6.56
N THR A 114 9.02 10.21 -7.26
CA THR A 114 9.38 9.99 -8.67
C THR A 114 8.19 9.48 -9.45
N LEU A 115 8.03 9.96 -10.69
CA LEU A 115 7.01 9.49 -11.64
C LEU A 115 7.62 9.48 -13.05
N GLY A 116 8.00 8.29 -13.52
CA GLY A 116 8.74 8.14 -14.78
C GLY A 116 10.08 8.90 -14.74
N VAL A 117 10.22 9.92 -15.58
CA VAL A 117 11.41 10.80 -15.63
C VAL A 117 11.29 12.05 -14.75
N ARG A 118 10.14 12.24 -14.08
CA ARG A 118 9.89 13.39 -13.20
C ARG A 118 10.27 13.02 -11.77
N ALA A 119 10.77 14.01 -11.03
CA ALA A 119 11.08 13.87 -9.62
C ALA A 119 10.83 15.18 -8.88
N ASN A 120 10.52 15.08 -7.59
CA ASN A 120 10.42 16.22 -6.68
C ASN A 120 11.09 15.88 -5.34
N THR A 121 11.51 16.92 -4.63
CA THR A 121 12.06 16.81 -3.27
C THR A 121 11.51 17.96 -2.44
N GLN A 122 11.14 17.69 -1.20
CA GLN A 122 10.66 18.70 -0.25
C GLN A 122 11.36 18.51 1.09
N VAL A 123 11.74 19.61 1.74
CA VAL A 123 12.33 19.59 3.08
C VAL A 123 11.40 20.35 4.01
N VAL A 124 10.97 19.69 5.08
CA VAL A 124 10.14 20.27 6.15
C VAL A 124 10.99 20.43 7.40
N ILE A 125 11.16 21.67 7.84
CA ILE A 125 11.94 22.04 9.02
C ILE A 125 10.96 22.54 10.10
N PRO A 126 10.92 21.90 11.28
CA PRO A 126 10.08 22.31 12.39
C PRO A 126 10.24 23.80 12.70
N HIS A 127 9.11 24.51 12.86
CA HIS A 127 9.05 25.94 13.18
C HIS A 127 9.68 26.89 12.14
N LEU A 128 9.96 26.43 10.92
CA LEU A 128 10.55 27.25 9.86
C LEU A 128 9.80 27.17 8.54
N THR A 129 9.46 25.96 8.08
CA THR A 129 8.74 25.76 6.81
C THR A 129 7.32 25.28 7.05
N GLU A 130 6.49 25.31 6.00
CA GLU A 130 5.23 24.58 6.00
C GLU A 130 5.45 23.06 5.97
N SER A 131 4.43 22.30 6.36
CA SER A 131 4.44 20.83 6.30
C SER A 131 4.07 20.33 4.91
N TYR A 132 4.32 19.04 4.62
CA TYR A 132 3.92 18.43 3.34
C TYR A 132 2.41 18.63 3.09
N SER A 133 1.59 18.38 4.11
CA SER A 133 0.13 18.45 4.04
C SER A 133 -0.44 19.87 4.03
N SER A 134 0.40 20.90 4.09
CA SER A 134 -0.04 22.31 4.02
C SER A 134 -0.43 22.70 2.59
N SER A 135 0.08 21.97 1.59
CA SER A 135 -0.28 22.10 0.18
C SER A 135 -1.11 20.90 -0.28
N SER A 136 -2.00 21.12 -1.25
CA SER A 136 -2.82 20.05 -1.81
C SER A 136 -2.33 19.70 -3.22
N ASP A 137 -1.89 18.46 -3.37
CA ASP A 137 -1.69 17.88 -4.69
C ASP A 137 -3.04 17.73 -5.42
N PRO A 138 -3.08 17.87 -6.75
CA PRO A 138 -4.29 17.60 -7.51
C PRO A 138 -4.75 16.15 -7.26
N PRO A 139 -6.05 15.91 -7.07
CA PRO A 139 -6.56 14.55 -6.90
C PRO A 139 -6.29 13.72 -8.15
N GLU A 140 -6.18 12.40 -7.98
CA GLU A 140 -6.17 11.49 -9.13
C GLU A 140 -7.48 11.68 -9.93
N GLU A 141 -7.36 11.81 -11.24
CA GLU A 141 -8.53 11.93 -12.13
C GLU A 141 -9.30 10.61 -12.14
N GLY A 142 -10.45 10.59 -11.47
CA GLY A 142 -11.38 9.46 -11.51
C GLY A 142 -12.22 9.46 -12.80
N ILE A 143 -12.48 8.27 -13.37
CA ILE A 143 -13.38 8.12 -14.51
C ILE A 143 -14.83 8.20 -14.01
N PRO A 144 -15.69 9.07 -14.57
CA PRO A 144 -17.09 9.17 -14.15
C PRO A 144 -17.85 7.84 -14.30
N LEU A 145 -18.67 7.49 -13.31
CA LEU A 145 -19.40 6.20 -13.31
C LEU A 145 -20.29 6.01 -14.56
N CYS A 146 -20.97 7.07 -15.03
CA CYS A 146 -21.78 7.02 -16.24
C CYS A 146 -20.95 6.71 -17.50
N THR A 147 -19.69 7.13 -17.52
CA THR A 147 -18.76 6.83 -18.62
C THR A 147 -18.33 5.36 -18.57
N LEU A 148 -18.04 4.84 -17.38
CA LEU A 148 -17.69 3.43 -17.19
C LEU A 148 -18.83 2.47 -17.54
N LYS A 149 -20.07 2.79 -17.12
CA LYS A 149 -21.22 1.89 -17.31
C LYS A 149 -21.84 1.96 -18.70
N SER A 150 -21.91 3.13 -19.31
CA SER A 150 -22.79 3.33 -20.47
C SER A 150 -22.06 3.81 -21.73
N PHE A 151 -20.98 4.58 -21.59
CA PHE A 151 -20.36 5.27 -22.72
C PHE A 151 -18.82 5.26 -22.67
N PRO A 152 -18.15 4.09 -22.70
CA PRO A 152 -16.71 4.03 -22.79
C PRO A 152 -16.24 4.46 -24.17
N TYR A 153 -15.28 5.40 -24.23
CA TYR A 153 -14.71 5.91 -25.49
C TYR A 153 -13.17 5.89 -25.51
N HIS A 154 -12.54 5.55 -24.39
CA HIS A 154 -11.11 5.29 -24.29
C HIS A 154 -10.85 3.88 -23.77
N ALA A 155 -9.70 3.31 -24.15
CA ALA A 155 -9.27 1.98 -23.70
C ALA A 155 -9.20 1.90 -22.16
N ASP A 156 -8.77 2.98 -21.49
CA ASP A 156 -8.68 3.05 -20.03
C ASP A 156 -10.03 2.87 -19.34
N HIS A 157 -11.14 3.29 -19.98
CA HIS A 157 -12.49 3.07 -19.44
C HIS A 157 -12.86 1.59 -19.47
N CYS A 158 -12.54 0.90 -20.57
CA CYS A 158 -12.76 -0.53 -20.69
C CYS A 158 -11.92 -1.32 -19.68
N ILE A 159 -10.67 -0.90 -19.44
CA ILE A 159 -9.78 -1.51 -18.44
C ILE A 159 -10.33 -1.30 -17.02
N ALA A 160 -10.75 -0.08 -16.69
CA ALA A 160 -11.33 0.24 -15.39
C ALA A 160 -12.64 -0.52 -15.15
N TRP A 161 -13.50 -0.62 -16.17
CA TRP A 161 -14.72 -1.43 -16.11
C TRP A 161 -14.41 -2.92 -15.91
N ALA A 162 -13.48 -3.48 -16.69
CA ALA A 162 -13.08 -4.89 -16.56
C ALA A 162 -12.51 -5.20 -15.16
N ARG A 163 -11.71 -4.28 -14.58
CA ARG A 163 -11.22 -4.39 -13.20
C ARG A 163 -12.36 -4.35 -12.18
N SER A 164 -13.38 -3.50 -12.40
CA SER A 164 -14.55 -3.43 -11.53
C SER A 164 -15.33 -4.75 -11.54
N ILE A 165 -15.63 -5.28 -12.74
CA ILE A 165 -16.35 -6.55 -12.90
C ILE A 165 -15.56 -7.71 -12.27
N PHE A 166 -14.24 -7.75 -12.48
CA PHE A 166 -13.40 -8.77 -11.86
C PHE A 166 -13.49 -8.71 -10.32
N ASN A 167 -13.42 -7.51 -9.75
CA ASN A 167 -13.49 -7.35 -8.30
C ASN A 167 -14.88 -7.68 -7.74
N GLU A 168 -15.94 -7.34 -8.46
CA GLU A 168 -17.32 -7.66 -8.08
C GLU A 168 -17.53 -9.18 -8.02
N ILE A 169 -17.24 -9.88 -9.13
CA ILE A 169 -17.53 -11.31 -9.27
C ILE A 169 -16.60 -12.19 -8.41
N PHE A 170 -15.30 -11.90 -8.41
CA PHE A 170 -14.30 -12.81 -7.82
C PHE A 170 -13.84 -12.42 -6.41
N ASN A 171 -14.11 -11.19 -5.95
CA ASN A 171 -13.78 -10.77 -4.58
C ASN A 171 -15.04 -10.46 -3.76
N GLN A 172 -15.85 -9.47 -4.18
CA GLN A 172 -16.97 -8.98 -3.38
C GLN A 172 -18.04 -10.07 -3.19
N ASP A 173 -18.50 -10.67 -4.28
CA ASP A 173 -19.54 -11.68 -4.23
C ASP A 173 -19.07 -12.94 -3.45
N ILE A 174 -17.82 -13.36 -3.62
CA ILE A 174 -17.23 -14.47 -2.86
C ILE A 174 -17.10 -14.14 -1.38
N SER A 175 -16.65 -12.93 -1.03
CA SER A 175 -16.54 -12.45 0.35
C SER A 175 -17.92 -12.39 1.03
N ASN A 176 -18.91 -11.89 0.32
CA ASN A 176 -20.30 -11.83 0.78
C ASN A 176 -20.86 -13.24 0.99
N LEU A 177 -20.58 -14.19 0.10
CA LEU A 177 -21.00 -15.58 0.22
C LEU A 177 -20.34 -16.26 1.42
N ASN A 178 -19.04 -16.06 1.63
CA ASN A 178 -18.33 -16.55 2.82
C ASN A 178 -18.90 -15.96 4.11
N THR A 179 -19.24 -14.67 4.11
CA THR A 179 -19.88 -14.01 5.26
C THR A 179 -21.24 -14.62 5.53
N ALA A 180 -22.09 -14.76 4.51
CA ALA A 180 -23.41 -15.35 4.62
C ALA A 180 -23.38 -16.77 5.21
N LEU A 181 -22.39 -17.59 4.82
CA LEU A 181 -22.19 -18.94 5.34
C LEU A 181 -21.80 -18.99 6.82
N THR A 182 -21.29 -17.90 7.40
CA THR A 182 -20.89 -17.83 8.82
C THR A 182 -21.97 -17.30 9.74
N LEU A 183 -23.03 -16.69 9.20
CA LEU A 183 -24.09 -16.05 9.98
C LEU A 183 -25.20 -17.05 10.36
N THR A 184 -25.88 -16.79 11.49
CA THR A 184 -27.12 -17.49 11.85
C THR A 184 -28.30 -16.94 11.04
N ASN A 185 -29.41 -17.68 10.94
CA ASN A 185 -30.56 -17.28 10.12
C ASN A 185 -31.10 -15.86 10.46
N ASP A 186 -31.18 -15.53 11.76
CA ASP A 186 -31.67 -14.21 12.20
C ASP A 186 -30.68 -13.10 11.84
N SER A 187 -29.38 -13.35 11.97
CA SER A 187 -28.34 -12.40 11.59
C SER A 187 -28.18 -12.26 10.06
N LEU A 188 -28.42 -13.34 9.31
CA LEU A 188 -28.37 -13.36 7.86
C LEU A 188 -29.44 -12.46 7.26
N THR A 189 -30.68 -12.55 7.75
CA THR A 189 -31.80 -11.73 7.26
C THR A 189 -31.51 -10.24 7.47
N ASN A 190 -31.09 -9.87 8.68
CA ASN A 190 -30.70 -8.48 8.99
C ASN A 190 -29.53 -7.98 8.14
N TRP A 191 -28.57 -8.85 7.81
CA TRP A 191 -27.43 -8.48 6.96
C TRP A 191 -27.83 -8.32 5.50
N LEU A 192 -28.66 -9.22 4.95
CA LEU A 192 -29.17 -9.11 3.59
C LEU A 192 -29.94 -7.80 3.37
N ASP A 193 -30.69 -7.34 4.37
CA ASP A 193 -31.41 -6.05 4.33
C ASP A 193 -30.47 -4.82 4.26
N THR A 194 -29.17 -4.98 4.55
CA THR A 194 -28.18 -3.90 4.41
C THR A 194 -27.55 -3.81 3.01
N LEU A 195 -27.75 -4.84 2.17
CA LEU A 195 -27.17 -4.92 0.85
C LEU A 195 -28.11 -4.37 -0.23
N PRO A 196 -27.59 -3.84 -1.34
CA PRO A 196 -28.39 -3.53 -2.51
C PRO A 196 -29.10 -4.76 -3.08
N ASP A 197 -30.31 -4.60 -3.61
CA ASP A 197 -31.09 -5.69 -4.23
C ASP A 197 -30.31 -6.43 -5.33
N GLU A 198 -29.49 -5.70 -6.09
CA GLU A 198 -28.63 -6.26 -7.14
C GLU A 198 -27.62 -7.26 -6.57
N ASP A 199 -26.97 -6.92 -5.45
CA ASP A 199 -26.03 -7.77 -4.74
C ASP A 199 -26.71 -9.02 -4.17
N VAL A 200 -27.91 -8.87 -3.59
CA VAL A 200 -28.70 -10.00 -3.07
C VAL A 200 -29.07 -10.97 -4.20
N ASN A 201 -29.51 -10.45 -5.35
CA ASN A 201 -29.84 -11.28 -6.51
C ASN A 201 -28.61 -12.01 -7.06
N ARG A 202 -27.44 -11.35 -7.11
CA ARG A 202 -26.18 -12.00 -7.49
C ARG A 202 -25.81 -13.13 -6.53
N LEU A 203 -25.91 -12.93 -5.23
CA LEU A 203 -25.64 -13.97 -4.23
C LEU A 203 -26.57 -15.19 -4.39
N LEU A 204 -27.86 -14.96 -4.62
CA LEU A 204 -28.82 -16.02 -4.89
C LEU A 204 -28.47 -16.77 -6.18
N SER A 205 -28.05 -16.06 -7.22
CA SER A 205 -27.62 -16.69 -8.48
C SER A 205 -26.38 -17.57 -8.30
N LEU A 206 -25.42 -17.16 -7.45
CA LEU A 206 -24.22 -17.95 -7.16
C LEU A 206 -24.54 -19.25 -6.42
N SER A 207 -25.57 -19.26 -5.56
CA SER A 207 -26.02 -20.49 -4.91
C SER A 207 -26.66 -21.51 -5.86
N THR A 208 -27.16 -21.06 -7.01
CA THR A 208 -27.90 -21.90 -7.98
C THR A 208 -27.07 -22.30 -9.20
N VAL A 209 -26.09 -21.48 -9.59
CA VAL A 209 -25.31 -21.66 -10.84
C VAL A 209 -23.86 -22.09 -10.55
N PHE A 210 -23.49 -22.36 -9.28
CA PHE A 210 -22.09 -22.67 -8.95
C PHE A 210 -21.55 -23.87 -9.75
N PRO A 211 -20.51 -23.68 -10.57
CA PRO A 211 -20.03 -24.73 -11.46
C PRO A 211 -19.23 -25.79 -10.69
N LEU A 212 -19.76 -27.01 -10.61
CA LEU A 212 -19.14 -28.16 -9.91
C LEU A 212 -18.13 -28.95 -10.77
N SER A 213 -17.92 -28.53 -12.03
CA SER A 213 -17.00 -29.18 -12.96
C SER A 213 -16.34 -28.16 -13.88
N THR A 214 -15.20 -28.51 -14.46
CA THR A 214 -14.51 -27.67 -15.45
C THR A 214 -15.44 -27.28 -16.61
N ASN A 215 -16.29 -28.20 -17.08
CA ASN A 215 -17.28 -27.91 -18.12
C ASN A 215 -18.36 -26.93 -17.63
N GLY A 216 -18.76 -27.02 -16.36
CA GLY A 216 -19.65 -26.06 -15.74
C GLY A 216 -19.04 -24.65 -15.70
N ILE A 217 -17.74 -24.55 -15.38
CA ILE A 217 -17.03 -23.26 -15.33
C ILE A 217 -17.00 -22.63 -16.72
N VAL A 218 -16.69 -23.42 -17.75
CA VAL A 218 -16.69 -22.95 -19.15
C VAL A 218 -18.08 -22.46 -19.54
N LYS A 219 -19.13 -23.21 -19.21
CA LYS A 219 -20.51 -22.81 -19.52
C LYS A 219 -20.88 -21.50 -18.81
N TRP A 220 -20.59 -21.39 -17.52
CA TRP A 220 -20.82 -20.16 -16.75
C TRP A 220 -20.04 -18.96 -17.28
N SER A 221 -18.86 -19.14 -17.87
CA SER A 221 -18.10 -18.02 -18.47
C SER A 221 -18.65 -17.51 -19.81
N ILE A 222 -19.54 -18.29 -20.45
CA ILE A 222 -20.18 -17.94 -21.71
C ILE A 222 -21.53 -17.25 -21.45
N ASP A 223 -22.24 -17.72 -20.42
CA ASP A 223 -23.55 -17.23 -19.99
C ASP A 223 -23.42 -15.84 -19.31
#